data_AF-A0A960JAF0-F1
#
_entry.id   AF-A0A960JAF0-F1
#
_cell.length_a   1.000
_cell.length_b   1.000
_cell.length_c   1.000
_cell.angle_alpha   90.00
_cell.angle_beta   90.00
_cell.angle_gamma   90.00
#
_symmetry.space_group_name_H-M   'P 1'
#
loop_
_entity.id
_entity.type
_entity.pdbx_description
1 polymer ?
#
loop_
_entity_poly.entity_id
_entity_poly.type
_entity_poly.pdbx_seq_one_letter_code
_entity_poly.pdbx_strand_id
1 'polypeptide(L)'
;MKRRNAVWTLTLLAVQLGCSWPAAVDEGPFGHRPRVDEPHACDEAAAHPADRNRMAAGIELDSDIVPGIAISACQEAVAVFPDEPRFRLQLARAFLSAGKPEQAIPELELAAKAGYAPALHYLGQAALDYYWSSRDPGDAEMAREYFEAAAAEFPPAAQMLAGFELDLSGFEAPNIVLDLYLHRFDRLNDARIVAAEYGLGMQEFFTTAFNPTENYCPAILARRAIEYDLEDAAAGNAQSGPERILYNGGIWLATKLGSVLDPVWQGDVERYRKHLRNLGARDAQHLAETAGCSSLVAERIYSGLSAFSEQRRPLREYVDLLLDGSYKELFSERLPEAPSEPMTAELSQKESDDE
;
A
#
# COMPACT_ATOMS: atom_id res chain seq x y z
N MET A 1 -0.51 -74.41 -22.70
CA MET A 1 0.79 -74.67 -22.02
C MET A 1 0.74 -74.02 -20.63
N LYS A 2 0.91 -74.82 -19.58
CA LYS A 2 1.01 -74.43 -18.16
C LYS A 2 2.36 -73.78 -17.86
N ARG A 3 2.39 -72.79 -16.94
CA ARG A 3 3.46 -72.48 -15.95
C ARG A 3 2.98 -71.29 -15.10
N ARG A 4 2.47 -71.49 -13.87
CA ARG A 4 3.13 -71.75 -12.56
C ARG A 4 3.73 -70.51 -11.87
N ASN A 5 2.98 -70.01 -10.89
CA ASN A 5 3.30 -69.49 -9.54
C ASN A 5 4.76 -69.11 -9.17
N ALA A 6 4.91 -67.96 -8.51
CA ALA A 6 5.76 -67.82 -7.32
C ALA A 6 5.30 -66.63 -6.47
N VAL A 7 4.58 -66.92 -5.39
CA VAL A 7 4.29 -65.99 -4.27
C VAL A 7 5.46 -66.13 -3.30
N TRP A 8 6.15 -65.03 -3.00
CA TRP A 8 7.18 -64.97 -1.97
C TRP A 8 6.59 -64.37 -0.71
N THR A 9 6.35 -65.21 0.30
CA THR A 9 6.06 -64.79 1.67
C THR A 9 7.36 -64.43 2.37
N LEU A 10 7.53 -63.15 2.71
CA LEU A 10 8.62 -62.64 3.55
C LEU A 10 8.17 -62.67 5.01
N THR A 11 8.76 -63.58 5.79
CA THR A 11 8.55 -63.69 7.23
C THR A 11 9.39 -62.62 7.94
N LEU A 12 8.73 -61.60 8.50
CA LEU A 12 9.34 -60.60 9.38
C LEU A 12 9.49 -61.20 10.78
N LEU A 13 10.74 -61.50 11.17
CA LEU A 13 11.12 -61.81 12.55
C LEU A 13 11.24 -60.49 13.33
N ALA A 14 10.27 -60.22 14.20
CA ALA A 14 10.36 -59.14 15.19
C ALA A 14 11.28 -59.59 16.34
N VAL A 15 12.51 -59.07 16.37
CA VAL A 15 13.39 -59.17 17.53
C VAL A 15 13.04 -58.01 18.47
N GLN A 16 12.28 -58.30 19.51
CA GLN A 16 12.05 -57.37 20.62
C GLN A 16 13.31 -57.28 21.48
N LEU A 17 14.18 -56.32 21.17
CA LEU A 17 15.17 -55.83 22.13
C LEU A 17 14.47 -54.84 23.06
N GLY A 18 14.14 -55.32 24.27
CA GLY A 18 13.67 -54.48 25.36
C GLY A 18 14.77 -53.56 25.85
N CYS A 19 14.87 -52.35 25.29
CA CYS A 19 15.51 -51.23 25.97
C CYS A 19 14.49 -50.62 26.93
N SER A 20 14.51 -51.09 28.18
CA SER A 20 13.91 -50.39 29.31
C SER A 20 14.57 -49.01 29.44
N TRP A 21 13.91 -47.97 28.94
CA TRP A 21 14.23 -46.60 29.28
C TRP A 21 13.94 -46.40 30.77
N PRO A 22 14.89 -45.89 31.59
CA PRO A 22 14.55 -45.45 32.92
C PRO A 22 13.59 -44.26 32.80
N ALA A 23 12.38 -44.45 33.30
CA ALA A 23 11.45 -43.38 33.58
C ALA A 23 11.97 -42.55 34.76
N ALA A 24 11.61 -41.27 34.73
CA ALA A 24 11.72 -40.27 35.80
C ALA A 24 13.13 -39.72 36.08
N VAL A 25 13.40 -38.55 35.48
CA VAL A 25 14.32 -37.57 36.05
C VAL A 25 13.66 -37.04 37.32
N ASP A 26 14.35 -37.25 38.43
CA ASP A 26 14.01 -36.83 39.79
C ASP A 26 14.10 -35.31 39.89
N GLU A 27 12.97 -34.62 40.14
CA GLU A 27 12.93 -33.18 40.34
C GLU A 27 13.38 -32.85 41.76
N GLY A 28 14.58 -32.27 41.89
CA GLY A 28 15.04 -31.70 43.14
C GLY A 28 14.14 -30.55 43.66
N PRO A 29 14.27 -30.16 44.94
CA PRO A 29 13.29 -29.33 45.66
C PRO A 29 13.23 -27.84 45.25
N PHE A 30 13.82 -27.45 44.12
CA PHE A 30 13.85 -26.07 43.60
C PHE A 30 13.69 -26.01 42.07
N GLY A 31 12.84 -26.85 41.49
CA GLY A 31 12.51 -26.82 40.06
C GLY A 31 11.14 -26.20 39.79
N HIS A 32 10.98 -24.89 39.93
CA HIS A 32 9.76 -24.23 39.41
C HIS A 32 9.84 -24.24 37.89
N ARG A 33 9.10 -25.15 37.24
CA ARG A 33 8.93 -25.09 35.79
C ARG A 33 8.18 -23.80 35.46
N PRO A 34 8.71 -22.93 34.58
CA PRO A 34 8.00 -21.73 34.16
C PRO A 34 6.61 -22.11 33.64
N ARG A 35 5.60 -21.32 33.97
CA ARG A 35 4.24 -21.51 33.45
C ARG A 35 3.91 -20.39 32.48
N VAL A 36 3.20 -20.71 31.39
CA VAL A 36 2.85 -19.75 30.34
C VAL A 36 2.00 -18.56 30.86
N ASP A 37 1.33 -18.69 32.00
CA ASP A 37 0.53 -17.64 32.64
C ASP A 37 1.34 -16.77 33.62
N GLU A 38 2.67 -16.88 33.61
CA GLU A 38 3.58 -16.05 34.41
C GLU A 38 4.38 -15.07 33.51
N PRO A 39 4.84 -13.93 34.05
CA PRO A 39 5.80 -13.06 33.36
C PRO A 39 7.13 -13.79 33.12
N HIS A 40 7.67 -13.66 31.91
CA HIS A 40 8.98 -14.20 31.53
C HIS A 40 9.97 -13.07 31.20
N ALA A 41 11.27 -13.40 31.23
CA ALA A 41 12.31 -12.46 30.81
C ALA A 41 12.11 -11.93 29.38
N CYS A 42 11.52 -12.74 28.48
CA CYS A 42 11.15 -12.31 27.14
C CYS A 42 10.10 -11.17 27.18
N ASP A 43 9.11 -11.25 28.08
CA ASP A 43 8.09 -10.21 28.23
C ASP A 43 8.69 -8.88 28.65
N GLU A 44 9.59 -8.92 29.64
CA GLU A 44 10.28 -7.72 30.13
C GLU A 44 11.18 -7.11 29.05
N ALA A 45 11.80 -7.96 28.22
CA ALA A 45 12.79 -7.53 27.24
C ALA A 45 12.19 -7.10 25.89
N ALA A 46 10.96 -7.51 25.55
CA ALA A 46 10.41 -7.30 24.21
C ALA A 46 8.88 -7.28 24.10
N ALA A 47 8.09 -7.24 25.19
CA ALA A 47 6.64 -7.07 25.07
C ALA A 47 6.26 -5.68 24.52
N HIS A 48 5.23 -5.60 23.68
CA HIS A 48 4.73 -4.32 23.18
C HIS A 48 3.73 -3.74 24.18
N PRO A 49 3.81 -2.46 24.58
CA PRO A 49 2.95 -1.92 25.64
C PRO A 49 1.47 -1.87 25.28
N ALA A 50 1.15 -1.73 23.99
CA ALA A 50 -0.23 -1.80 23.48
C ALA A 50 -0.77 -3.22 23.28
N ASP A 51 0.06 -4.25 23.45
CA ASP A 51 -0.40 -5.64 23.36
C ASP A 51 -1.27 -5.96 24.59
N ARG A 52 -2.52 -6.36 24.36
CA ARG A 52 -3.48 -6.66 25.43
C ARG A 52 -3.14 -7.93 26.20
N ASN A 53 -2.37 -8.83 25.58
CA ASN A 53 -1.97 -10.12 26.14
C ASN A 53 -0.54 -10.07 26.74
N ARG A 54 0.06 -8.88 26.85
CA ARG A 54 1.38 -8.71 27.47
C ARG A 54 1.39 -9.10 28.94
N MET A 55 2.49 -9.71 29.39
CA MET A 55 2.69 -10.11 30.79
C MET A 55 3.70 -9.24 31.55
N ALA A 56 4.25 -8.22 30.90
CA ALA A 56 5.12 -7.20 31.50
C ALA A 56 4.73 -5.80 31.00
N ALA A 57 5.37 -4.75 31.53
CA ALA A 57 5.11 -3.37 31.14
C ALA A 57 5.26 -3.13 29.62
N GLY A 58 6.24 -3.83 29.02
CA GLY A 58 6.61 -3.67 27.61
C GLY A 58 7.57 -2.52 27.37
N ILE A 59 8.13 -2.49 26.16
CA ILE A 59 9.07 -1.48 25.68
C ILE A 59 8.39 -0.70 24.55
N GLU A 60 8.27 0.61 24.73
CA GLU A 60 7.54 1.53 23.84
C GLU A 60 8.22 1.67 22.48
N LEU A 61 9.51 2.03 22.48
CA LEU A 61 10.27 2.20 21.25
C LEU A 61 11.06 0.93 20.96
N ASP A 62 10.94 0.38 19.75
CA ASP A 62 11.70 -0.80 19.34
C ASP A 62 13.22 -0.54 19.39
N SER A 63 13.66 0.72 19.29
CA SER A 63 15.05 1.15 19.45
C SER A 63 15.59 0.98 20.87
N ASP A 64 14.72 0.87 21.87
CA ASP A 64 15.10 0.71 23.28
C ASP A 64 15.23 -0.77 23.67
N ILE A 65 14.83 -1.69 22.78
CA ILE A 65 15.04 -3.13 22.96
C ILE A 65 16.54 -3.41 22.89
N VAL A 66 17.08 -4.09 23.90
CA VAL A 66 18.47 -4.57 23.89
C VAL A 66 18.51 -5.92 23.17
N PRO A 67 18.92 -5.99 21.89
CA PRO A 67 18.53 -7.11 21.04
C PRO A 67 19.16 -8.44 21.48
N GLY A 68 20.41 -8.43 21.96
CA GLY A 68 21.08 -9.65 22.43
C GLY A 68 20.39 -10.29 23.65
N ILE A 69 19.92 -9.46 24.59
CA ILE A 69 19.21 -9.94 25.79
C ILE A 69 17.84 -10.46 25.39
N ALA A 70 17.10 -9.68 24.60
CA ALA A 70 15.75 -10.02 24.16
C ALA A 70 15.72 -11.29 23.31
N ILE A 71 16.59 -11.41 22.29
CA ILE A 71 16.67 -12.59 21.43
C ILE A 71 16.96 -13.84 22.28
N SER A 72 17.94 -13.79 23.18
CA SER A 72 18.28 -14.94 24.02
C SER A 72 17.11 -15.38 24.89
N ALA A 73 16.45 -14.42 25.57
CA ALA A 73 15.32 -14.72 26.45
C ALA A 73 14.10 -15.24 25.68
N CYS A 74 13.82 -14.66 24.52
CA CYS A 74 12.67 -15.03 23.71
C CYS A 74 12.86 -16.35 22.95
N GLN A 75 14.08 -16.68 22.52
CA GLN A 75 14.37 -18.00 21.96
C GLN A 75 14.16 -19.12 23.00
N GLU A 76 14.56 -18.89 24.25
CA GLU A 76 14.29 -19.83 25.33
C GLU A 76 12.78 -19.97 25.57
N ALA A 77 12.03 -18.86 25.63
CA ALA A 77 10.59 -18.88 25.80
C ALA A 77 9.85 -19.61 24.66
N VAL A 78 10.21 -19.36 23.39
CA VAL A 78 9.63 -20.05 22.22
C VAL A 78 9.99 -21.54 22.22
N ALA A 79 11.19 -21.92 22.67
CA ALA A 79 11.58 -23.32 22.77
C ALA A 79 10.76 -24.10 23.82
N VAL A 80 10.40 -23.45 24.92
CA VAL A 80 9.59 -24.05 26.00
C VAL A 80 8.10 -23.99 25.68
N PHE A 81 7.64 -22.91 25.04
CA PHE A 81 6.23 -22.64 24.74
C PHE A 81 6.02 -22.34 23.24
N PRO A 82 6.21 -23.33 22.34
CA PRO A 82 6.18 -23.11 20.90
C PRO A 82 4.81 -22.70 20.34
N ASP A 83 3.74 -23.01 21.08
CA ASP A 83 2.35 -22.73 20.69
C ASP A 83 1.85 -21.39 21.24
N GLU A 84 2.66 -20.68 22.03
CA GLU A 84 2.28 -19.42 22.63
C GLU A 84 2.69 -18.24 21.71
N PRO A 85 1.73 -17.60 21.01
CA PRO A 85 2.04 -16.61 19.99
C PRO A 85 2.70 -15.33 20.54
N ARG A 86 2.47 -14.97 21.81
CA ARG A 86 3.07 -13.76 22.39
C ARG A 86 4.59 -13.82 22.38
N PHE A 87 5.20 -14.99 22.62
CA PHE A 87 6.65 -15.13 22.60
C PHE A 87 7.23 -15.06 21.19
N ARG A 88 6.50 -15.54 20.18
CA ARG A 88 6.91 -15.40 18.77
C ARG A 88 6.92 -13.96 18.32
N LEU A 89 5.89 -13.20 18.67
CA LEU A 89 5.87 -11.76 18.42
C LEU A 89 7.07 -11.05 19.08
N GLN A 90 7.30 -11.32 20.36
CA GLN A 90 8.38 -10.68 21.11
C GLN A 90 9.75 -11.05 20.55
N LEU A 91 9.93 -12.30 20.14
CA LEU A 91 11.13 -12.74 19.43
C LEU A 91 11.30 -12.00 18.10
N ALA A 92 10.22 -11.83 17.33
CA ALA A 92 10.25 -11.07 16.08
C ALA A 92 10.65 -9.61 16.32
N ARG A 93 10.06 -8.93 17.31
CA ARG A 93 10.46 -7.56 17.68
C ARG A 93 11.94 -7.48 18.06
N ALA A 94 12.44 -8.46 18.79
CA ALA A 94 13.85 -8.55 19.13
C ALA A 94 14.74 -8.71 17.88
N PHE A 95 14.32 -9.51 16.88
CA PHE A 95 15.02 -9.61 15.61
C PHE A 95 14.96 -8.33 14.77
N LEU A 96 13.80 -7.65 14.71
CA LEU A 96 13.67 -6.36 14.02
C LEU A 96 14.58 -5.30 14.65
N SER A 97 14.64 -5.21 15.98
CA SER A 97 15.57 -4.31 16.69
C SER A 97 17.04 -4.63 16.43
N ALA A 98 17.36 -5.88 16.06
CA ALA A 98 18.70 -6.31 15.65
C ALA A 98 19.00 -6.09 14.15
N GLY A 99 18.05 -5.54 13.38
CA GLY A 99 18.16 -5.41 11.92
C GLY A 99 18.16 -6.75 11.19
N LYS A 100 17.39 -7.73 11.68
CA LYS A 100 17.28 -9.10 11.13
C LYS A 100 15.86 -9.45 10.66
N PRO A 101 15.31 -8.72 9.67
CA PRO A 101 13.95 -8.97 9.19
C PRO A 101 13.76 -10.39 8.65
N GLU A 102 14.80 -11.01 8.10
CA GLU A 102 14.77 -12.38 7.58
C GLU A 102 14.52 -13.45 8.66
N GLN A 103 14.82 -13.12 9.92
CA GLN A 103 14.52 -13.97 11.08
C GLN A 103 13.22 -13.55 11.77
N ALA A 104 12.85 -12.28 11.70
CA ALA A 104 11.64 -11.75 12.31
C ALA A 104 10.36 -12.18 11.58
N ILE A 105 10.34 -12.05 10.25
CA ILE A 105 9.13 -12.26 9.43
C ILE A 105 8.54 -13.67 9.64
N PRO A 106 9.32 -14.77 9.61
CA PRO A 106 8.76 -16.09 9.86
C PRO A 106 8.10 -16.24 11.24
N GLU A 107 8.64 -15.59 12.27
CA GLU A 107 8.04 -15.62 13.62
C GLU A 107 6.75 -14.80 13.69
N LEU A 108 6.69 -13.67 12.97
CA LEU A 108 5.47 -12.89 12.83
C LEU A 108 4.39 -13.66 12.08
N GLU A 109 4.72 -14.34 10.99
CA GLU A 109 3.78 -15.17 10.23
C GLU A 109 3.17 -16.28 11.10
N LEU A 110 4.00 -16.93 11.92
CA LEU A 110 3.53 -17.97 12.84
C LEU A 110 2.60 -17.40 13.92
N ALA A 111 2.92 -16.23 14.48
CA ALA A 111 2.06 -15.54 15.45
C ALA A 111 0.75 -15.04 14.80
N ALA A 112 0.81 -14.48 13.59
CA ALA A 112 -0.34 -14.02 12.83
C ALA A 112 -1.28 -15.18 12.46
N LYS A 113 -0.71 -16.33 12.06
CA LYS A 113 -1.49 -17.57 11.80
C LYS A 113 -2.24 -18.07 13.03
N ALA A 114 -1.73 -17.78 14.23
CA ALA A 114 -2.41 -18.05 15.50
C ALA A 114 -3.44 -16.97 15.89
N GLY A 115 -3.72 -15.99 15.01
CA GLY A 115 -4.69 -14.92 15.24
C GLY A 115 -4.16 -13.77 16.10
N TYR A 116 -2.84 -13.63 16.25
CA TYR A 116 -2.26 -12.62 17.12
C TYR A 116 -2.17 -11.26 16.40
N ALA A 117 -3.17 -10.40 16.62
CA ALA A 117 -3.30 -9.10 15.93
C ALA A 117 -2.04 -8.21 15.93
N PRO A 118 -1.25 -8.10 17.02
CA PRO A 118 -0.02 -7.31 16.96
C PRO A 118 1.02 -7.87 15.96
N ALA A 119 1.03 -9.17 15.66
CA ALA A 119 1.94 -9.72 14.66
C ALA A 119 1.59 -9.24 13.24
N LEU A 120 0.30 -9.12 12.93
CA LEU A 120 -0.16 -8.51 11.67
C LEU A 120 0.31 -7.05 11.56
N HIS A 121 0.25 -6.26 12.65
CA HIS A 121 0.80 -4.90 12.63
C HIS A 121 2.28 -4.86 12.21
N TYR A 122 3.11 -5.72 12.78
CA TYR A 122 4.53 -5.77 12.44
C TYR A 122 4.79 -6.29 11.02
N LEU A 123 3.96 -7.20 10.50
CA LEU A 123 3.99 -7.59 9.08
C LEU A 123 3.64 -6.41 8.18
N GLY A 124 2.64 -5.60 8.57
CA GLY A 124 2.29 -4.36 7.87
C GLY A 124 3.42 -3.35 7.83
N GLN A 125 4.16 -3.18 8.94
CA GLN A 125 5.35 -2.32 8.96
C GLN A 125 6.46 -2.87 8.05
N ALA A 126 6.73 -4.17 8.10
CA ALA A 126 7.72 -4.79 7.22
C ALA A 126 7.35 -4.61 5.74
N ALA A 127 6.06 -4.76 5.40
CA ALA A 127 5.55 -4.51 4.06
C ALA A 127 5.73 -3.04 3.63
N LEU A 128 5.53 -2.07 4.53
CA LEU A 128 5.87 -0.67 4.23
C LEU A 128 7.37 -0.46 4.00
N ASP A 129 8.24 -1.09 4.78
CA ASP A 129 9.68 -1.00 4.58
C ASP A 129 10.12 -1.54 3.21
N TYR A 130 9.50 -2.64 2.78
CA TYR A 130 9.67 -3.17 1.42
C TYR A 130 9.15 -2.18 0.37
N TYR A 131 7.94 -1.65 0.55
CA TYR A 131 7.36 -0.65 -0.33
C TYR A 131 8.28 0.55 -0.54
N TRP A 132 8.87 1.12 0.53
CA TRP A 132 9.74 2.28 0.39
C TRP A 132 11.02 1.99 -0.41
N SER A 133 11.45 0.72 -0.41
CA SER A 133 12.62 0.23 -1.12
C SER A 133 12.32 -0.15 -2.57
N SER A 134 11.20 -0.84 -2.82
CA SER A 134 10.79 -1.39 -4.12
C SER A 134 9.96 -0.40 -4.95
N ARG A 135 9.16 0.43 -4.28
CA ARG A 135 8.06 1.23 -4.81
C ARG A 135 6.98 0.40 -5.52
N ASP A 136 6.83 -0.86 -5.13
CA ASP A 136 5.78 -1.76 -5.62
C ASP A 136 4.45 -1.47 -4.91
N PRO A 137 3.39 -1.04 -5.62
CA PRO A 137 2.08 -0.80 -5.01
C PRO A 137 1.51 -1.99 -4.24
N GLY A 138 1.85 -3.22 -4.63
CA GLY A 138 1.40 -4.44 -3.95
C GLY A 138 1.89 -4.53 -2.50
N ASP A 139 3.10 -4.03 -2.22
CA ASP A 139 3.65 -3.99 -0.85
C ASP A 139 2.84 -3.04 0.05
N ALA A 140 2.44 -1.88 -0.48
CA ALA A 140 1.62 -0.92 0.26
C ALA A 140 0.19 -1.40 0.48
N GLU A 141 -0.39 -2.11 -0.50
CA GLU A 141 -1.71 -2.74 -0.38
C GLU A 141 -1.69 -3.85 0.68
N MET A 142 -0.71 -4.75 0.61
CA MET A 142 -0.49 -5.78 1.63
C MET A 142 -0.29 -5.17 3.02
N ALA A 143 0.47 -4.08 3.14
CA ALA A 143 0.62 -3.39 4.42
C ALA A 143 -0.71 -2.90 4.99
N ARG A 144 -1.55 -2.29 4.14
CA ARG A 144 -2.88 -1.83 4.51
C ARG A 144 -3.76 -2.97 5.00
N GLU A 145 -3.81 -4.08 4.27
CA GLU A 145 -4.59 -5.27 4.65
C GLU A 145 -4.19 -5.79 6.03
N TYR A 146 -2.89 -5.88 6.32
CA TYR A 146 -2.39 -6.27 7.62
C TYR A 146 -2.83 -5.31 8.74
N PHE A 147 -2.77 -4.01 8.49
CA PHE A 147 -3.21 -3.02 9.46
C PHE A 147 -4.73 -3.06 9.68
N GLU A 148 -5.53 -3.21 8.63
CA GLU A 148 -6.99 -3.37 8.72
C GLU A 148 -7.37 -4.59 9.56
N ALA A 149 -6.71 -5.73 9.32
CA ALA A 149 -6.92 -6.96 10.08
C ALA A 149 -6.53 -6.83 11.57
N ALA A 150 -5.55 -6.00 11.90
CA ALA A 150 -5.08 -5.80 13.28
C ALA A 150 -5.84 -4.68 14.04
N ALA A 151 -6.43 -3.71 13.35
CA ALA A 151 -6.88 -2.44 13.91
C ALA A 151 -7.91 -2.57 15.04
N ALA A 152 -8.79 -3.58 15.00
CA ALA A 152 -9.82 -3.79 16.01
C ALA A 152 -9.23 -4.17 17.39
N GLU A 153 -8.14 -4.92 17.40
CA GLU A 153 -7.55 -5.49 18.61
C GLU A 153 -6.27 -4.78 19.05
N PHE A 154 -5.54 -4.19 18.09
CA PHE A 154 -4.25 -3.55 18.31
C PHE A 154 -4.27 -2.08 17.84
N PRO A 155 -4.47 -1.11 18.75
CA PRO A 155 -4.60 0.31 18.42
C PRO A 155 -3.48 0.92 17.57
N PRO A 156 -2.20 0.53 17.69
CA PRO A 156 -1.15 1.03 16.80
C PRO A 156 -1.42 0.75 15.32
N ALA A 157 -2.09 -0.37 14.97
CA ALA A 157 -2.46 -0.64 13.58
C ALA A 157 -3.51 0.36 13.06
N ALA A 158 -4.48 0.75 13.88
CA ALA A 158 -5.45 1.79 13.51
C ALA A 158 -4.77 3.15 13.28
N GLN A 159 -3.71 3.46 14.02
CA GLN A 159 -2.93 4.69 13.79
C GLN A 159 -2.18 4.65 12.46
N MET A 160 -1.65 3.50 12.06
CA MET A 160 -1.01 3.34 10.76
C MET A 160 -1.99 3.55 9.59
N LEU A 161 -3.25 3.12 9.74
CA LEU A 161 -4.28 3.30 8.71
C LEU A 161 -4.57 4.76 8.40
N ALA A 162 -4.45 5.67 9.37
CA ALA A 162 -4.62 7.10 9.14
C ALA A 162 -3.65 7.64 8.07
N GLY A 163 -2.46 7.03 7.94
CA GLY A 163 -1.49 7.37 6.89
C GLY A 163 -1.91 6.96 5.48
N PHE A 164 -2.96 6.15 5.33
CA PHE A 164 -3.56 5.79 4.05
C PHE A 164 -4.79 6.64 3.73
N GLU A 165 -5.39 7.33 4.69
CA GLU A 165 -6.64 8.05 4.48
C GLU A 165 -6.42 9.34 3.67
N LEU A 166 -7.15 9.47 2.55
CA LEU A 166 -7.18 10.69 1.77
C LEU A 166 -8.22 11.66 2.34
N ASP A 167 -7.77 12.78 2.90
CA ASP A 167 -8.63 13.93 3.18
C ASP A 167 -8.69 14.85 1.96
N LEU A 168 -9.88 15.00 1.39
CA LEU A 168 -10.13 15.88 0.24
C LEU A 168 -10.38 17.34 0.66
N SER A 169 -10.40 17.66 1.95
CA SER A 169 -10.61 19.02 2.41
C SER A 169 -9.49 19.95 1.91
N GLY A 170 -9.87 21.10 1.35
CA GLY A 170 -8.92 22.10 0.84
C GLY A 170 -8.42 21.88 -0.60
N PHE A 171 -8.65 20.70 -1.19
CA PHE A 171 -8.39 20.50 -2.62
C PHE A 171 -9.40 21.28 -3.47
N GLU A 172 -8.91 21.96 -4.51
CA GLU A 172 -9.73 22.72 -5.44
C GLU A 172 -10.32 21.84 -6.56
N ALA A 173 -9.69 20.70 -6.87
CA ALA A 173 -10.21 19.67 -7.78
C ALA A 173 -10.34 18.29 -7.09
N PRO A 174 -11.18 18.16 -6.04
CA PRO A 174 -11.20 16.98 -5.18
C PRO A 174 -11.58 15.69 -5.92
N ASN A 175 -12.41 15.75 -6.96
CA ASN A 175 -12.77 14.55 -7.74
C ASN A 175 -11.61 14.06 -8.61
N ILE A 176 -10.78 14.95 -9.17
CA ILE A 176 -9.59 14.54 -9.92
C ILE A 176 -8.59 13.88 -8.96
N VAL A 177 -8.37 14.47 -7.78
CA VAL A 177 -7.48 13.90 -6.75
C VAL A 177 -7.99 12.55 -6.27
N LEU A 178 -9.30 12.43 -6.02
CA LEU A 178 -9.93 11.17 -5.63
C LEU A 178 -9.80 10.11 -6.72
N ASP A 179 -10.08 10.45 -7.97
CA ASP A 179 -9.99 9.51 -9.08
C ASP A 179 -8.53 9.09 -9.36
N LEU A 180 -7.56 9.99 -9.15
CA LEU A 180 -6.13 9.66 -9.16
C LEU A 180 -5.76 8.74 -8.00
N TYR A 181 -6.23 8.98 -6.78
CA TYR A 181 -5.93 8.13 -5.61
C TYR A 181 -6.58 6.74 -5.72
N LEU A 182 -7.80 6.66 -6.26
CA LEU A 182 -8.55 5.41 -6.44
C LEU A 182 -8.27 4.71 -7.77
N HIS A 183 -7.36 5.25 -8.60
CA HIS A 183 -7.02 4.70 -9.92
C HIS A 183 -8.25 4.56 -10.86
N ARG A 184 -9.21 5.49 -10.79
CA ARG A 184 -10.44 5.51 -11.61
C ARG A 184 -10.22 6.18 -12.95
N PHE A 185 -9.34 5.59 -13.76
CA PHE A 185 -8.83 6.23 -14.97
C PHE A 185 -9.86 6.43 -16.08
N ASP A 186 -10.95 5.66 -16.12
CA ASP A 186 -12.01 5.85 -17.11
C ASP A 186 -12.63 7.25 -17.01
N ARG A 187 -12.95 7.70 -15.78
CA ARG A 187 -13.49 9.05 -15.54
C ARG A 187 -12.50 10.15 -15.90
N LEU A 188 -11.22 9.95 -15.57
CA LEU A 188 -10.16 10.89 -15.95
C LEU A 188 -9.99 10.95 -17.47
N ASN A 189 -10.13 9.81 -18.15
CA ASN A 189 -10.01 9.70 -19.60
C ASN A 189 -11.21 10.30 -20.35
N ASP A 190 -12.40 10.33 -19.77
CA ASP A 190 -13.56 11.00 -20.36
C ASP A 190 -13.34 12.51 -20.49
N ALA A 191 -12.47 13.09 -19.65
CA ALA A 191 -11.96 14.45 -19.80
C ALA A 191 -10.43 14.50 -19.88
N ARG A 192 -9.82 13.60 -20.67
CA ARG A 192 -8.36 13.38 -20.69
C ARG A 192 -7.53 14.65 -20.79
N ILE A 193 -7.91 15.58 -21.68
CA ILE A 193 -7.17 16.85 -21.87
C ILE A 193 -7.18 17.68 -20.58
N VAL A 194 -8.31 17.73 -19.89
CA VAL A 194 -8.48 18.48 -18.65
C VAL A 194 -7.64 17.84 -17.54
N ALA A 195 -7.77 16.53 -17.36
CA ALA A 195 -7.00 15.77 -16.38
C ALA A 195 -5.49 15.85 -16.65
N ALA A 196 -5.07 15.84 -17.92
CA ALA A 196 -3.67 15.96 -18.31
C ALA A 196 -3.10 17.36 -18.04
N GLU A 197 -3.80 18.44 -18.37
CA GLU A 197 -3.35 19.81 -18.05
C GLU A 197 -3.30 20.05 -16.53
N TYR A 198 -4.26 19.51 -15.79
CA TYR A 198 -4.20 19.48 -14.33
C TYR A 198 -2.98 18.71 -13.82
N GLY A 199 -2.75 17.51 -14.37
CA GLY A 199 -1.61 16.66 -14.06
C GLY A 199 -0.25 17.32 -14.36
N LEU A 200 -0.14 18.07 -15.46
CA LEU A 200 1.05 18.86 -15.79
C LEU A 200 1.32 19.90 -14.71
N GLY A 201 0.29 20.55 -14.18
CA GLY A 201 0.42 21.46 -13.04
C GLY A 201 0.99 20.79 -11.80
N MET A 202 0.47 19.60 -11.45
CA MET A 202 1.00 18.82 -10.33
C MET A 202 2.47 18.43 -10.57
N GLN A 203 2.78 17.94 -11.77
CA GLN A 203 4.13 17.55 -12.18
C GLN A 203 5.11 18.74 -12.14
N GLU A 204 4.70 19.91 -12.63
CA GLU A 204 5.48 21.14 -12.60
C GLU A 204 5.81 21.50 -11.14
N PHE A 205 4.83 21.43 -10.23
CA PHE A 205 5.06 21.64 -8.79
C PHE A 205 6.07 20.64 -8.22
N PHE A 206 5.85 19.34 -8.42
CA PHE A 206 6.74 18.30 -7.91
C PHE A 206 8.12 18.29 -8.56
N THR A 207 8.33 18.92 -9.71
CA THR A 207 9.66 19.04 -10.34
C THR A 207 10.39 20.34 -10.00
N THR A 208 9.73 21.30 -9.34
CA THR A 208 10.38 22.57 -8.98
C THR A 208 11.56 22.35 -8.03
N ALA A 209 12.72 22.92 -8.35
CA ALA A 209 13.96 22.70 -7.57
C ALA A 209 13.91 23.23 -6.13
N PHE A 210 12.93 24.07 -5.80
CA PHE A 210 12.78 24.68 -4.49
C PHE A 210 11.30 24.70 -4.10
N ASN A 211 10.90 23.78 -3.22
CA ASN A 211 9.60 23.82 -2.59
C ASN A 211 9.72 24.57 -1.23
N PRO A 212 8.92 25.63 -0.99
CA PRO A 212 8.96 26.37 0.27
C PRO A 212 8.54 25.57 1.51
N THR A 213 7.87 24.42 1.36
CA THR A 213 7.34 23.63 2.47
C THR A 213 8.26 22.47 2.85
N GLU A 214 8.83 21.76 1.87
CA GLU A 214 9.79 20.67 2.09
C GLU A 214 10.94 20.69 1.06
N ASN A 215 12.20 20.80 1.53
CA ASN A 215 13.38 20.79 0.66
C ASN A 215 13.56 19.48 -0.15
N TYR A 216 12.88 18.39 0.23
CA TYR A 216 13.04 17.06 -0.38
C TYR A 216 11.87 16.62 -1.26
N CYS A 217 10.71 17.29 -1.19
CA CYS A 217 9.54 17.01 -2.02
C CYS A 217 9.87 16.75 -3.50
N PRO A 218 10.73 17.56 -4.16
CA PRO A 218 10.85 17.49 -5.61
C PRO A 218 11.60 16.26 -6.14
N ALA A 219 12.46 15.65 -5.30
CA ALA A 219 13.35 14.58 -5.74
C ALA A 219 12.75 13.19 -5.59
N ILE A 220 11.75 13.03 -4.71
CA ILE A 220 11.22 11.70 -4.32
C ILE A 220 10.14 11.23 -5.29
N LEU A 221 9.21 12.12 -5.67
CA LEU A 221 8.07 11.78 -6.52
C LEU A 221 8.39 11.94 -8.01
N ALA A 222 9.09 13.02 -8.39
CA ALA A 222 9.19 13.44 -9.78
C ALA A 222 9.91 12.43 -10.70
N ARG A 223 9.19 11.95 -11.71
CA ARG A 223 9.75 11.16 -12.83
C ARG A 223 9.63 11.97 -14.11
N ARG A 224 10.76 12.27 -14.76
CA ARG A 224 10.77 13.03 -16.04
C ARG A 224 9.95 12.38 -17.15
N ALA A 225 9.77 11.06 -17.12
CA ALA A 225 8.99 10.34 -18.13
C ALA A 225 7.52 10.78 -18.17
N ILE A 226 6.95 11.12 -17.00
CA ILE A 226 5.52 11.46 -16.88
C ILE A 226 5.20 12.78 -17.58
N GLU A 227 6.11 13.75 -17.56
CA GLU A 227 5.91 15.06 -18.20
C GLU A 227 5.60 14.91 -19.70
N TYR A 228 6.39 14.10 -20.42
CA TYR A 228 6.18 13.85 -21.84
C TYR A 228 4.85 13.15 -22.13
N ASP A 229 4.49 12.11 -21.35
CA ASP A 229 3.23 11.40 -21.56
C ASP A 229 2.01 12.28 -21.22
N LEU A 230 2.13 13.17 -20.23
CA LEU A 230 1.09 14.16 -19.90
C LEU A 230 0.99 15.26 -20.97
N GLU A 231 2.10 15.75 -21.52
CA GLU A 231 2.09 16.69 -22.64
C GLU A 231 1.41 16.07 -23.87
N ASP A 232 1.74 14.81 -24.19
CA ASP A 232 1.10 14.06 -25.25
C ASP A 232 -0.40 13.87 -24.98
N ALA A 233 -0.78 13.55 -23.73
CA ALA A 233 -2.19 13.42 -23.33
C ALA A 233 -2.95 14.74 -23.45
N ALA A 234 -2.36 15.86 -23.02
CA ALA A 234 -2.92 17.20 -23.13
C ALA A 234 -3.05 17.64 -24.60
N ALA A 235 -2.11 17.23 -25.45
CA ALA A 235 -2.14 17.43 -26.90
C ALA A 235 -3.13 16.50 -27.64
N GLY A 236 -3.92 15.70 -26.91
CA GLY A 236 -4.90 14.78 -27.49
C GLY A 236 -4.29 13.53 -28.13
N ASN A 237 -3.02 13.24 -27.81
CA ASN A 237 -2.26 12.07 -28.26
C ASN A 237 -2.37 11.88 -29.78
N ALA A 238 -1.96 12.89 -30.54
CA ALA A 238 -2.01 12.89 -32.00
C ALA A 238 -0.95 11.93 -32.58
N GLN A 239 -1.14 10.64 -32.40
CA GLN A 239 -0.28 9.59 -32.97
C GLN A 239 -0.33 9.59 -34.50
N SER A 240 -1.37 10.19 -35.07
CA SER A 240 -1.58 10.33 -36.50
C SER A 240 -1.79 11.78 -36.94
N GLY A 241 -1.31 12.12 -38.15
CA GLY A 241 -1.55 13.44 -38.76
C GLY A 241 -3.03 13.88 -38.80
N PRO A 242 -4.00 12.98 -39.09
CA PRO A 242 -5.44 13.29 -39.03
C PRO A 242 -5.95 13.65 -37.64
N GLU A 243 -5.50 12.98 -36.58
CA GLU A 243 -5.87 13.33 -35.20
C GLU A 243 -5.34 14.70 -34.81
N ARG A 244 -4.13 15.06 -35.26
CA ARG A 244 -3.58 16.41 -35.02
C ARG A 244 -4.45 17.50 -35.67
N ILE A 245 -5.03 17.22 -36.84
CA ILE A 245 -5.92 18.14 -37.55
C ILE A 245 -7.27 18.22 -36.83
N LEU A 246 -7.85 17.09 -36.40
CA LEU A 246 -9.07 17.05 -35.61
C LEU A 246 -8.92 17.79 -34.29
N TYR A 247 -7.78 17.62 -33.61
CA TYR A 247 -7.45 18.31 -32.38
C TYR A 247 -7.30 19.81 -32.59
N ASN A 248 -6.42 20.23 -33.51
CA ASN A 248 -6.21 21.65 -33.78
C ASN A 248 -7.50 22.33 -34.29
N GLY A 249 -8.26 21.65 -35.14
CA GLY A 249 -9.54 22.12 -35.66
C GLY A 249 -10.63 22.16 -34.59
N GLY A 250 -10.71 21.15 -33.73
CA GLY A 250 -11.67 21.03 -32.63
C GLY A 250 -11.39 22.05 -31.53
N ILE A 251 -10.13 22.21 -31.12
CA ILE A 251 -9.71 23.26 -30.18
C ILE A 251 -9.97 24.63 -30.80
N TRP A 252 -9.59 24.88 -32.05
CA TRP A 252 -9.86 26.17 -32.71
C TRP A 252 -11.38 26.45 -32.79
N LEU A 253 -12.18 25.44 -33.11
CA LEU A 253 -13.64 25.56 -33.16
C LEU A 253 -14.22 25.81 -31.75
N ALA A 254 -13.72 25.12 -30.72
CA ALA A 254 -14.08 25.34 -29.33
C ALA A 254 -13.62 26.71 -28.82
N THR A 255 -12.49 27.24 -29.29
CA THR A 255 -12.01 28.61 -29.02
C THR A 255 -13.02 29.61 -29.60
N LYS A 256 -13.49 29.37 -30.83
CA LYS A 256 -14.46 30.22 -31.53
C LYS A 256 -15.86 30.13 -30.95
N LEU A 257 -16.37 28.93 -30.68
CA LEU A 257 -17.69 28.71 -30.09
C LEU A 257 -17.71 29.02 -28.59
N GLY A 258 -16.61 28.78 -27.88
CA GLY A 258 -16.40 29.10 -26.48
C GLY A 258 -16.46 30.60 -26.20
N SER A 259 -16.06 31.46 -27.14
CA SER A 259 -16.30 32.91 -27.01
C SER A 259 -17.80 33.29 -26.93
N VAL A 260 -18.70 32.38 -27.33
CA VAL A 260 -20.16 32.53 -27.27
C VAL A 260 -20.77 31.79 -26.07
N LEU A 261 -20.13 30.72 -25.59
CA LEU A 261 -20.70 29.81 -24.57
C LEU A 261 -19.97 29.82 -23.21
N ASP A 262 -18.75 30.35 -23.14
CA ASP A 262 -17.95 30.48 -21.92
C ASP A 262 -17.70 31.97 -21.60
N PRO A 263 -18.50 32.56 -20.69
CA PRO A 263 -18.34 33.95 -20.28
C PRO A 263 -17.08 34.19 -19.43
N VAL A 264 -16.46 33.15 -18.87
CA VAL A 264 -15.34 33.27 -17.93
C VAL A 264 -14.02 33.50 -18.67
N TRP A 265 -13.75 32.72 -19.73
CA TRP A 265 -12.48 32.79 -20.46
C TRP A 265 -12.59 33.34 -21.89
N GLN A 266 -13.80 33.66 -22.36
CA GLN A 266 -14.05 34.28 -23.69
C GLN A 266 -13.45 33.49 -24.86
N GLY A 267 -13.31 32.17 -24.69
CA GLY A 267 -12.68 31.29 -25.67
C GLY A 267 -11.15 31.28 -25.66
N ASP A 268 -10.46 31.94 -24.72
CA ASP A 268 -9.00 31.88 -24.61
C ASP A 268 -8.55 30.53 -24.03
N VAL A 269 -8.28 29.57 -24.91
CA VAL A 269 -7.86 28.21 -24.56
C VAL A 269 -6.54 28.19 -23.80
N GLU A 270 -5.61 29.07 -24.14
CA GLU A 270 -4.30 29.12 -23.46
C GLU A 270 -4.48 29.57 -22.00
N ARG A 271 -5.35 30.56 -21.79
CA ARG A 271 -5.71 31.01 -20.45
C ARG A 271 -6.41 29.92 -19.64
N TYR A 272 -7.26 29.11 -20.28
CA TYR A 272 -7.91 27.97 -19.63
C TYR A 272 -6.92 26.86 -19.25
N ARG A 273 -6.01 26.46 -20.15
CA ARG A 273 -4.95 25.49 -19.84
C ARG A 273 -4.06 25.96 -18.70
N LYS A 274 -3.63 27.22 -18.74
CA LYS A 274 -2.88 27.84 -17.66
C LYS A 274 -3.64 27.80 -16.33
N HIS A 275 -4.96 28.03 -16.37
CA HIS A 275 -5.80 27.90 -15.17
C HIS A 275 -5.80 26.47 -14.62
N LEU A 276 -5.95 25.45 -15.46
CA LEU A 276 -5.90 24.03 -15.05
C LEU A 276 -4.53 23.63 -14.48
N ARG A 277 -3.43 24.06 -15.11
CA ARG A 277 -2.09 23.83 -14.55
C ARG A 277 -1.91 24.50 -13.21
N ASN A 278 -2.33 25.75 -13.08
CA ASN A 278 -2.26 26.44 -11.79
C ASN A 278 -3.11 25.73 -10.73
N LEU A 279 -4.24 25.14 -11.11
CA LEU A 279 -5.11 24.36 -10.22
C LEU A 279 -4.38 23.11 -9.71
N GLY A 280 -3.82 22.29 -10.62
CA GLY A 280 -3.02 21.13 -10.24
C GLY A 280 -1.80 21.48 -9.40
N ALA A 281 -1.11 22.58 -9.70
CA ALA A 281 0.02 23.03 -8.89
C ALA A 281 -0.40 23.41 -7.45
N ARG A 282 -1.56 24.05 -7.26
CA ARG A 282 -2.08 24.40 -5.93
C ARG A 282 -2.51 23.16 -5.14
N ASP A 283 -3.16 22.21 -5.80
CA ASP A 283 -3.56 20.95 -5.17
C ASP A 283 -2.35 20.07 -4.81
N ALA A 284 -1.31 20.06 -5.66
CA ALA A 284 -0.04 19.42 -5.34
C ALA A 284 0.69 20.09 -4.16
N GLN A 285 0.63 21.43 -4.08
CA GLN A 285 1.13 22.18 -2.92
C GLN A 285 0.36 21.81 -1.66
N HIS A 286 -0.98 21.82 -1.72
CA HIS A 286 -1.83 21.46 -0.58
C HIS A 286 -1.56 20.04 -0.10
N LEU A 287 -1.45 19.07 -1.01
CA LEU A 287 -1.07 17.69 -0.70
C LEU A 287 0.29 17.61 0.02
N ALA A 288 1.29 18.37 -0.46
CA ALA A 288 2.60 18.42 0.18
C ALA A 288 2.54 19.08 1.57
N GLU A 289 1.66 20.06 1.79
CA GLU A 289 1.49 20.73 3.09
C GLU A 289 0.73 19.88 4.12
N THR A 290 -0.29 19.13 3.70
CA THR A 290 -1.16 18.39 4.62
C THR A 290 -0.70 16.96 4.86
N ALA A 291 -0.25 16.27 3.83
CA ALA A 291 0.17 14.87 3.90
C ALA A 291 1.69 14.70 3.90
N GLY A 292 2.44 15.63 3.29
CA GLY A 292 3.87 15.49 3.03
C GLY A 292 4.14 14.64 1.79
N CYS A 293 5.25 14.92 1.08
CA CYS A 293 5.54 14.26 -0.20
C CYS A 293 5.94 12.78 -0.05
N SER A 294 6.41 12.36 1.13
CA SER A 294 6.72 10.96 1.45
C SER A 294 5.56 10.23 2.13
N SER A 295 4.33 10.75 2.06
CA SER A 295 3.16 10.02 2.55
C SER A 295 2.71 8.98 1.53
N LEU A 296 2.06 7.93 2.03
CA LEU A 296 1.43 6.91 1.18
C LEU A 296 0.31 7.52 0.33
N VAL A 297 -0.39 8.53 0.84
CA VAL A 297 -1.41 9.28 0.10
C VAL A 297 -0.80 10.02 -1.08
N ALA A 298 0.29 10.79 -0.86
CA ALA A 298 0.94 11.54 -1.93
C ALA A 298 1.53 10.61 -3.00
N GLU A 299 2.20 9.54 -2.58
CA GLU A 299 2.73 8.53 -3.48
C GLU A 299 1.63 7.82 -4.28
N ARG A 300 0.49 7.51 -3.67
CA ARG A 300 -0.64 6.88 -4.36
C ARG A 300 -1.30 7.80 -5.37
N ILE A 301 -1.49 9.08 -5.04
CA ILE A 301 -1.98 10.07 -6.01
C ILE A 301 -1.00 10.20 -7.18
N TYR A 302 0.29 10.29 -6.89
CA TYR A 302 1.31 10.48 -7.90
C TYR A 302 1.50 9.23 -8.79
N SER A 303 1.43 8.03 -8.22
CA SER A 303 1.46 6.78 -8.99
C SER A 303 0.21 6.64 -9.87
N GLY A 304 -0.96 7.07 -9.37
CA GLY A 304 -2.18 7.22 -10.16
C GLY A 304 -1.99 8.19 -11.33
N LEU A 305 -1.31 9.32 -11.12
CA LEU A 305 -1.00 10.27 -12.19
C LEU A 305 -0.08 9.65 -13.27
N SER A 306 0.95 8.91 -12.86
CA SER A 306 1.82 8.16 -13.76
C SER A 306 1.05 7.11 -14.58
N ALA A 307 0.21 6.32 -13.91
CA ALA A 307 -0.59 5.29 -14.57
C ALA A 307 -1.59 5.90 -15.56
N PHE A 308 -2.23 7.02 -15.20
CA PHE A 308 -3.10 7.78 -16.08
C PHE A 308 -2.37 8.30 -17.33
N SER A 309 -1.14 8.82 -17.18
CA SER A 309 -0.36 9.33 -18.31
C SER A 309 -0.03 8.21 -19.31
N GLU A 310 0.29 7.02 -18.80
CA GLU A 310 0.60 5.84 -19.62
C GLU A 310 -0.63 5.26 -20.36
N GLN A 311 -1.84 5.40 -19.80
CA GLN A 311 -3.08 4.92 -20.41
C GLN A 311 -3.55 5.80 -21.58
N ARG A 312 -2.91 5.63 -22.73
CA ARG A 312 -3.20 6.36 -23.96
C ARG A 312 -4.60 6.03 -24.50
N ARG A 313 -5.48 7.04 -24.57
CA ARG A 313 -6.78 6.97 -25.25
C ARG A 313 -6.83 7.97 -26.41
N PRO A 314 -7.24 7.59 -27.63
CA PRO A 314 -7.29 8.49 -28.79
C PRO A 314 -8.49 9.44 -28.69
N LEU A 315 -8.34 10.68 -29.17
CA LEU A 315 -9.34 11.75 -29.04
C LEU A 315 -10.76 11.34 -29.46
N ARG A 316 -10.87 10.58 -30.55
CA ARG A 316 -12.15 10.12 -31.11
C ARG A 316 -13.03 9.33 -30.11
N GLU A 317 -12.43 8.73 -29.09
CA GLU A 317 -13.14 7.88 -28.12
C GLU A 317 -13.76 8.66 -26.95
N TYR A 318 -13.41 9.95 -26.81
CA TYR A 318 -13.93 10.81 -25.73
C TYR A 318 -14.29 12.23 -26.20
N VAL A 319 -14.19 12.53 -27.51
CA VAL A 319 -14.53 13.85 -28.03
C VAL A 319 -16.00 14.22 -27.81
N ASP A 320 -16.91 13.25 -27.93
CA ASP A 320 -18.35 13.49 -27.70
C ASP A 320 -18.63 13.83 -26.23
N LEU A 321 -17.92 13.17 -25.31
CA LEU A 321 -17.97 13.45 -23.86
C LEU A 321 -17.38 14.83 -23.52
N LEU A 322 -16.36 15.28 -24.26
CA LEU A 322 -15.89 16.66 -24.08
C LEU A 322 -16.93 17.69 -24.54
N LEU A 323 -17.66 17.38 -25.62
CA LEU A 323 -18.67 18.28 -26.20
C LEU A 323 -19.96 18.33 -25.38
N ASP A 324 -20.35 17.24 -24.73
CA ASP A 324 -21.53 17.20 -23.87
C ASP A 324 -21.33 17.89 -22.52
N GLY A 325 -20.07 18.15 -22.14
CA GLY A 325 -19.70 18.84 -20.91
C GLY A 325 -19.54 17.94 -19.68
N SER A 326 -19.42 16.62 -19.86
CA SER A 326 -19.16 15.63 -18.80
C SER A 326 -17.96 15.99 -17.91
N TYR A 327 -16.95 16.69 -18.44
CA TYR A 327 -15.80 17.19 -17.67
C TYR A 327 -16.19 18.05 -16.46
N LYS A 328 -17.38 18.67 -16.46
CA LYS A 328 -17.87 19.46 -15.33
C LYS A 328 -18.07 18.63 -14.06
N GLU A 329 -18.30 17.32 -14.21
CA GLU A 329 -18.40 16.41 -13.07
C GLU A 329 -17.07 16.25 -12.33
N LEU A 330 -15.93 16.41 -13.00
CA LEU A 330 -14.62 16.40 -12.36
C LEU A 330 -14.35 17.63 -11.48
N PHE A 331 -15.09 18.71 -11.68
CA PHE A 331 -14.99 19.95 -10.88
C PHE A 331 -16.20 20.19 -9.99
N SER A 332 -17.11 19.24 -9.93
CA SER A 332 -18.26 19.30 -9.04
C SER A 332 -17.80 19.18 -7.58
N GLU A 333 -18.25 20.10 -6.73
CA GLU A 333 -18.08 19.99 -5.26
C GLU A 333 -18.82 18.76 -4.68
N ARG A 334 -19.80 18.22 -5.41
CA ARG A 334 -20.44 16.95 -5.05
C ARG A 334 -19.48 15.81 -5.37
N LEU A 335 -18.98 15.16 -4.32
CA LEU A 335 -18.25 13.90 -4.43
C LEU A 335 -19.15 12.83 -5.05
N PRO A 336 -18.60 11.95 -5.91
CA PRO A 336 -19.35 10.81 -6.42
C PRO A 336 -19.82 9.95 -5.23
N GLU A 337 -21.04 9.40 -5.32
CA GLU A 337 -21.52 8.43 -4.33
C GLU A 337 -20.52 7.26 -4.28
N ALA A 338 -20.15 6.84 -3.06
CA ALA A 338 -19.31 5.67 -2.89
C ALA A 338 -20.02 4.47 -3.54
N PRO A 339 -19.31 3.62 -4.31
CA PRO A 339 -19.92 2.39 -4.82
C PRO A 339 -20.48 1.61 -3.62
N SER A 340 -21.71 1.12 -3.76
CA SER A 340 -22.42 0.42 -2.69
C SER A 340 -21.82 -0.95 -2.32
N GLU A 341 -20.76 -1.37 -3.03
CA GLU A 341 -20.12 -2.67 -2.84
C GLU A 341 -18.69 -2.49 -2.28
N PRO A 342 -18.33 -3.23 -1.22
CA PRO A 342 -16.98 -3.20 -0.67
C PRO A 342 -15.96 -3.73 -1.69
N MET A 343 -14.79 -3.10 -1.73
CA MET A 343 -13.69 -3.26 -2.68
C MET A 343 -12.99 -4.64 -2.64
N THR A 344 -13.60 -5.66 -2.04
CA THR A 344 -12.94 -6.91 -1.65
C THR A 344 -13.10 -8.07 -2.64
N ALA A 345 -13.57 -7.86 -3.87
CA ALA A 345 -14.03 -8.97 -4.72
C ALA A 345 -13.21 -9.29 -5.99
N GLU A 346 -12.38 -8.38 -6.53
CA GLU A 346 -11.82 -8.59 -7.87
C GLU A 346 -10.40 -9.19 -7.94
N LEU A 347 -9.66 -9.28 -6.82
CA LEU A 347 -8.30 -9.85 -6.84
C LEU A 347 -8.25 -11.39 -6.74
N SER A 348 -9.33 -12.07 -6.35
CA SER A 348 -9.33 -13.54 -6.17
C SER A 348 -9.64 -14.34 -7.44
N GLN A 349 -10.05 -13.73 -8.56
CA GLN A 349 -10.50 -14.47 -9.74
C GLN A 349 -9.44 -14.67 -10.83
N LYS A 350 -8.19 -14.20 -10.63
CA LYS A 350 -7.15 -14.28 -11.66
C LYS A 350 -6.11 -15.40 -11.47
N GLU A 351 -6.19 -16.19 -10.40
CA GLU A 351 -5.26 -17.31 -10.15
C GLU A 351 -5.81 -18.71 -10.50
N SER A 352 -7.08 -18.84 -10.95
CA SER A 352 -7.65 -20.17 -11.25
C SER A 352 -7.62 -20.60 -12.72
N ASP A 353 -7.12 -19.77 -13.63
CA ASP A 353 -7.21 -20.04 -15.08
C ASP A 353 -5.90 -20.56 -15.71
N ASP A 354 -4.87 -20.84 -14.90
CA ASP A 354 -3.54 -21.33 -15.35
C ASP A 354 -3.08 -22.65 -14.67
N GLU A 355 -4.00 -23.56 -14.31
CA GLU A 355 -3.67 -24.98 -13.98
C GLU A 355 -4.31 -26.02 -14.91
#